data_AF-D9UP65-F1
#
_entry.id   AF-D9UP65-F1
#
_cell.length_a   1.000
_cell.length_b   1.000
_cell.length_c   1.000
_cell.angle_alpha   90.00
_cell.angle_beta   90.00
_cell.angle_gamma   90.00
#
_symmetry.space_group_name_H-M   'P 1'
#
loop_
_entity.id
_entity.type
_entity.pdbx_description
1 polymer ?
#
loop_
_entity_poly.entity_id
_entity_poly.type
_entity_poly.pdbx_seq_one_letter_code
_entity_poly.pdbx_strand_id
1 'polypeptide(L)'
;RAAVLASFAPQVAAAAGEDRDALASGLLRDAAGHIAASAAAVCPPDGVVALTGGLFRMGAPLLGPLGTELARVLPDATRVAAAGDPLDGAVLLARALATDGLRLPADEAHLTVHRVTA
;
A
#
# COMPACT_ATOMS: atom_id res chain seq x y z
N ARG A 1 -0.36 7.40 18.45
CA ARG A 1 -0.86 7.66 17.08
C ARG A 1 -0.25 6.63 16.13
N ALA A 2 -1.00 6.06 15.19
CA ALA A 2 -0.51 4.98 14.32
C ALA A 2 0.79 5.31 13.57
N ALA A 3 0.95 6.55 13.10
CA ALA A 3 2.16 7.00 12.39
C ALA A 3 3.44 6.86 13.22
N VAL A 4 3.37 7.08 14.54
CA VAL A 4 4.53 6.94 15.46
C VAL A 4 4.93 5.48 15.62
N LEU A 5 3.99 4.55 15.58
CA LEU A 5 4.32 3.12 15.61
C LEU A 5 4.89 2.68 14.26
N ALA A 6 4.30 3.14 13.15
CA ALA A 6 4.77 2.84 11.81
C ALA A 6 6.19 3.34 11.55
N SER A 7 6.64 4.43 12.21
CA SER A 7 8.00 4.95 12.05
C SER A 7 9.10 4.03 12.58
N PHE A 8 8.76 2.96 13.32
CA PHE A 8 9.72 1.95 13.77
C PHE A 8 9.92 0.82 12.75
N ALA A 9 9.08 0.71 11.72
CA ALA A 9 9.17 -0.37 10.74
C ALA A 9 10.56 -0.48 10.06
N PRO A 10 11.25 0.62 9.70
CA PRO A 10 12.61 0.54 9.16
C PRO A 10 13.61 -0.10 10.14
N GLN A 11 13.54 0.24 11.42
CA GLN A 11 14.43 -0.29 12.46
C GLN A 11 14.19 -1.79 12.68
N VAL A 12 12.93 -2.23 12.65
CA VAL A 12 12.58 -3.66 12.71
C VAL A 12 13.16 -4.41 11.50
N ALA A 13 13.08 -3.84 10.30
CA ALA A 13 13.67 -4.44 9.10
C ALA A 13 15.20 -4.53 9.16
N ALA A 14 15.86 -3.49 9.67
CA ALA A 14 17.32 -3.50 9.87
C ALA A 14 17.74 -4.59 10.87
N ALA A 15 17.08 -4.68 12.03
CA ALA A 15 17.38 -5.69 13.05
C ALA A 15 17.16 -7.13 12.53
N ALA A 16 16.13 -7.35 11.71
CA ALA A 16 15.90 -8.65 11.08
C ALA A 16 17.02 -9.05 10.10
N GLY A 17 17.61 -8.08 9.39
CA GLY A 17 18.65 -8.30 8.39
C GLY A 17 20.07 -8.37 8.96
N GLU A 18 20.50 -7.30 9.63
CA GLU A 18 21.88 -7.09 10.09
C GLU A 18 22.18 -7.94 11.33
N ASP A 19 21.29 -7.92 12.32
CA ASP A 19 21.48 -8.62 13.59
C ASP A 19 20.95 -10.06 13.55
N ARG A 20 20.28 -10.45 12.46
CA ARG A 20 19.52 -11.71 12.34
C ARG A 20 18.60 -11.93 13.54
N ASP A 21 18.00 -10.85 14.03
CA ASP A 21 17.12 -10.90 15.19
C ASP A 21 15.88 -11.73 14.85
N ALA A 22 15.69 -12.81 15.62
CA ALA A 22 14.61 -13.77 15.39
C ALA A 22 13.23 -13.19 15.70
N LEU A 23 13.14 -12.27 16.67
CA LEU A 23 11.90 -11.59 17.03
C LEU A 23 11.51 -10.58 15.96
N ALA A 24 12.44 -9.74 15.50
CA ALA A 24 12.23 -8.80 14.41
C ALA A 24 11.80 -9.53 13.13
N SER A 25 12.47 -10.64 12.81
CA SER A 25 12.07 -11.51 11.70
C SER A 25 10.67 -12.11 11.88
N GLY A 26 10.31 -12.47 13.12
CA GLY A 26 8.96 -12.93 13.47
C GLY A 26 7.90 -11.87 13.23
N LEU A 27 8.13 -10.65 13.70
CA LEU A 27 7.23 -9.51 13.52
C LEU A 27 6.96 -9.23 12.03
N LEU A 28 7.98 -9.31 11.18
CA LEU A 28 7.81 -9.10 9.73
C LEU A 28 7.02 -10.24 9.06
N ARG A 29 7.21 -11.49 9.51
CA ARG A 29 6.39 -12.63 9.04
C ARG A 29 4.94 -12.48 9.47
N ASP A 30 4.69 -12.09 10.72
CA ASP A 30 3.34 -11.86 11.21
C ASP A 30 2.65 -10.71 10.47
N ALA A 31 3.39 -9.61 10.24
CA ALA A 31 2.90 -8.49 9.45
C ALA A 31 2.55 -8.92 8.01
N ALA A 32 3.40 -9.70 7.36
CA ALA A 32 3.14 -10.26 6.04
C ALA A 32 1.86 -11.14 6.03
N GLY A 33 1.70 -12.01 7.03
CA GLY A 33 0.50 -12.84 7.19
C GLY A 33 -0.78 -12.00 7.33
N HIS A 34 -0.75 -10.97 8.15
CA HIS A 34 -1.91 -10.08 8.34
C HIS A 34 -2.26 -9.27 7.08
N ILE A 35 -1.25 -8.81 6.33
CA ILE A 35 -1.47 -8.12 5.04
C ILE A 35 -2.10 -9.08 4.03
N ALA A 36 -1.56 -10.29 3.89
CA ALA A 36 -2.08 -11.29 2.97
C ALA A 36 -3.51 -11.72 3.34
N ALA A 37 -3.79 -11.93 4.64
CA ALA A 37 -5.13 -12.24 5.13
C ALA A 37 -6.13 -11.11 4.82
N SER A 38 -5.71 -9.85 4.99
CA SER A 38 -6.53 -8.69 4.67
C SER A 38 -6.84 -8.60 3.18
N ALA A 39 -5.86 -8.90 2.32
CA ALA A 39 -6.08 -8.99 0.87
C ALA A 39 -7.05 -10.12 0.52
N ALA A 40 -6.86 -11.32 1.08
CA ALA A 40 -7.72 -12.48 0.83
C ALA A 40 -9.17 -12.27 1.29
N ALA A 41 -9.40 -11.43 2.30
CA ALA A 41 -10.74 -11.13 2.79
C ALA A 41 -11.59 -10.33 1.79
N VAL A 42 -10.97 -9.63 0.83
CA VAL A 42 -11.67 -8.71 -0.09
C VAL A 42 -11.39 -8.96 -1.58
N CYS A 43 -10.28 -9.64 -1.91
CA CYS A 43 -9.88 -9.92 -3.27
C CYS A 43 -10.62 -11.17 -3.79
N PRO A 44 -11.27 -11.12 -4.97
CA PRO A 44 -11.75 -12.31 -5.64
C PRO A 44 -10.63 -13.32 -5.91
N PRO A 45 -10.93 -14.63 -6.05
CA PRO A 45 -9.91 -15.66 -6.25
C PRO A 45 -8.94 -15.40 -7.42
N ASP A 46 -9.47 -14.93 -8.55
CA ASP A 46 -8.75 -14.57 -9.78
C ASP A 46 -8.50 -13.06 -9.90
N GLY A 47 -8.58 -12.36 -8.77
CA GLY A 47 -8.46 -10.91 -8.70
C GLY A 47 -7.05 -10.38 -8.94
N VAL A 48 -6.94 -9.06 -8.82
CA VAL A 48 -5.67 -8.34 -8.98
C VAL A 48 -5.28 -7.70 -7.65
N VAL A 49 -4.01 -7.85 -7.26
CA VAL A 49 -3.46 -7.28 -6.04
C VAL A 49 -2.27 -6.38 -6.36
N ALA A 50 -2.34 -5.12 -5.92
CA ALA A 50 -1.22 -4.18 -5.93
C ALA A 50 -0.79 -3.85 -4.49
N LEU A 51 0.52 -3.78 -4.25
CA LEU A 51 1.07 -3.35 -2.96
C LEU A 51 1.41 -1.86 -3.03
N THR A 52 0.78 -1.05 -2.19
CA THR A 52 0.93 0.42 -2.20
C THR A 52 1.39 0.97 -0.85
N GLY A 53 2.25 1.98 -0.87
CA GLY A 53 2.69 2.69 0.33
C GLY A 53 4.15 2.44 0.72
N GLY A 54 4.67 3.31 1.58
CA GLY A 54 6.11 3.37 1.89
C GLY A 54 6.68 2.13 2.58
N LEU A 55 5.83 1.36 3.29
CA LEU A 55 6.25 0.16 4.01
C LEU A 55 6.93 -0.86 3.09
N PHE A 56 6.40 -1.06 1.88
CA PHE A 56 6.90 -2.04 0.91
C PHE A 56 8.29 -1.68 0.34
N ARG A 57 8.79 -0.46 0.58
CA ARG A 57 10.14 -0.04 0.18
C ARG A 57 11.24 -0.68 1.04
N MET A 58 10.90 -1.32 2.17
CA MET A 58 11.89 -2.04 2.98
C MET A 58 12.45 -3.30 2.30
N GLY A 59 11.84 -3.75 1.21
CA GLY A 59 12.38 -4.81 0.37
C GLY A 59 12.20 -6.22 0.96
N ALA A 60 13.19 -7.07 0.71
CA ALA A 60 13.14 -8.51 0.97
C ALA A 60 12.67 -8.93 2.38
N PRO A 61 13.04 -8.23 3.48
CA PRO A 61 12.59 -8.58 4.83
C PRO A 61 11.07 -8.70 4.99
N LEU A 62 10.30 -7.92 4.23
CA LEU A 62 8.83 -8.01 4.21
C LEU A 62 8.30 -8.63 2.91
N LEU A 63 8.86 -8.26 1.76
CA LEU A 63 8.35 -8.70 0.46
C LEU A 63 8.51 -10.20 0.24
N GLY A 64 9.54 -10.82 0.82
CA GLY A 64 9.73 -12.28 0.78
C GLY A 64 8.60 -13.01 1.50
N PRO A 65 8.44 -12.84 2.83
CA PRO A 65 7.35 -13.45 3.59
C PRO A 65 5.96 -13.14 3.02
N LEU A 66 5.73 -11.89 2.58
CA LEU A 66 4.45 -11.50 2.00
C LEU A 66 4.18 -12.21 0.67
N GLY A 67 5.20 -12.41 -0.16
CA GLY A 67 5.07 -13.20 -1.38
C GLY A 67 4.64 -14.63 -1.09
N THR A 68 5.25 -15.27 -0.10
CA THR A 68 4.90 -16.62 0.35
C THR A 68 3.45 -16.69 0.84
N GLU A 69 3.03 -15.76 1.69
CA GLU A 69 1.67 -15.76 2.24
C GLU A 69 0.62 -15.49 1.17
N LEU A 70 0.85 -14.52 0.26
CA LEU A 70 -0.06 -14.26 -0.85
C LEU A 70 -0.21 -15.47 -1.76
N ALA A 71 0.88 -16.16 -2.12
CA ALA A 71 0.81 -17.37 -2.93
C ALA A 71 0.03 -18.51 -2.24
N ARG A 72 0.01 -18.51 -0.90
CA ARG A 72 -0.73 -19.49 -0.10
C ARG A 72 -2.23 -19.17 -0.02
N VAL A 73 -2.60 -17.90 0.19
CA VAL A 73 -4.00 -17.51 0.43
C VAL A 73 -4.75 -17.04 -0.80
N LEU A 74 -4.03 -16.59 -1.83
CA LEU A 74 -4.54 -16.08 -3.10
C LEU A 74 -3.69 -16.63 -4.26
N PRO A 75 -3.68 -17.97 -4.48
CA PRO A 75 -2.79 -18.61 -5.46
C PRO A 75 -3.08 -18.18 -6.90
N ASP A 76 -4.33 -17.86 -7.22
CA ASP A 76 -4.78 -17.51 -8.57
C ASP A 76 -4.85 -15.99 -8.81
N ALA A 77 -4.54 -15.18 -7.79
CA ALA A 77 -4.56 -13.73 -7.92
C ALA A 77 -3.31 -13.22 -8.63
N THR A 78 -3.48 -12.25 -9.53
CA THR A 78 -2.37 -11.63 -10.25
C THR A 78 -1.80 -10.46 -9.45
N ARG A 79 -0.51 -10.52 -9.13
CA ARG A 79 0.21 -9.38 -8.54
C ARG A 79 0.61 -8.40 -9.63
N VAL A 80 0.25 -7.14 -9.45
CA VAL A 80 0.58 -6.05 -10.38
C VAL A 80 1.32 -4.92 -9.68
N ALA A 81 2.02 -4.10 -10.46
CA ALA A 81 2.53 -2.83 -9.97
C ALA A 81 1.37 -1.91 -9.58
N ALA A 82 1.59 -1.06 -8.57
CA ALA A 82 0.66 0.04 -8.30
C ALA A 82 0.53 0.91 -9.55
N ALA A 83 -0.70 1.29 -9.90
CA ALA A 83 -0.95 2.11 -11.09
C ALA A 83 -0.35 3.51 -11.01
N GLY A 84 -0.03 3.97 -9.80
CA GLY A 84 0.57 5.26 -9.51
C GLY A 84 0.69 5.46 -8.00
N ASP A 85 0.87 6.70 -7.60
CA ASP A 85 0.91 7.11 -6.21
C ASP A 85 -0.32 7.98 -5.83
N PRO A 86 -0.46 8.38 -4.54
CA PRO A 86 -1.58 9.22 -4.13
C PRO A 86 -1.67 10.57 -4.87
N LEU A 87 -0.54 11.13 -5.32
CA LEU A 87 -0.51 12.39 -6.08
C LEU A 87 -1.08 12.18 -7.49
N ASP A 88 -0.79 11.06 -8.15
CA ASP A 88 -1.40 10.72 -9.44
C ASP A 88 -2.93 10.69 -9.34
N GLY A 89 -3.44 10.08 -8.26
CA GLY A 89 -4.87 10.07 -7.94
C GLY A 89 -5.44 11.48 -7.72
N ALA A 90 -4.74 12.33 -6.97
CA ALA A 90 -5.14 13.71 -6.74
C ALA A 90 -5.18 14.53 -8.03
N VAL A 91 -4.19 14.37 -8.92
CA VAL A 91 -4.14 15.05 -10.23
C VAL A 91 -5.28 14.57 -11.14
N LEU A 92 -5.57 13.26 -11.14
CA LEU A 92 -6.71 12.71 -11.88
C LEU A 92 -8.02 13.36 -11.43
N LEU A 93 -8.25 13.43 -10.12
CA LEU A 93 -9.44 14.07 -9.55
C LEU A 93 -9.49 15.58 -9.85
N ALA A 94 -8.36 16.29 -9.73
CA ALA A 94 -8.27 17.72 -10.03
C ALA A 94 -8.61 18.02 -11.51
N ARG A 95 -8.13 17.19 -12.45
CA ARG A 95 -8.49 17.32 -13.87
C ARG A 95 -9.98 17.13 -14.10
N ALA A 96 -10.57 16.09 -13.49
CA ALA A 96 -11.99 15.83 -13.60
C ALA A 96 -12.82 16.99 -13.02
N LEU A 97 -12.41 17.58 -11.88
CA LEU A 97 -13.05 18.77 -11.32
C LEU A 97 -12.93 19.99 -12.26
N ALA A 98 -11.75 20.24 -12.83
CA ALA A 98 -11.50 21.38 -13.71
C ALA A 98 -12.36 21.36 -14.99
N THR A 99 -12.73 20.16 -15.45
CA THR A 99 -13.51 19.93 -16.68
C THR A 99 -14.96 19.53 -16.40
N ASP A 100 -15.46 19.69 -15.17
CA ASP A 100 -16.81 19.29 -14.76
C ASP A 100 -17.16 17.82 -15.08
N GLY A 101 -16.15 16.95 -15.01
CA GLY A 101 -16.23 15.52 -15.32
C GLY A 101 -16.15 14.61 -14.10
N LEU A 102 -16.11 15.16 -12.88
CA LEU A 102 -16.03 14.36 -11.66
C LEU A 102 -17.35 13.61 -11.43
N ARG A 103 -17.27 12.28 -11.27
CA ARG A 103 -18.44 11.41 -11.00
C ARG A 103 -18.76 11.24 -9.53
N LEU A 104 -17.85 11.66 -8.65
CA LEU A 104 -18.02 11.63 -7.20
C LEU A 104 -18.50 13.00 -6.70
N PRO A 105 -19.17 13.07 -5.55
CA PRO A 105 -19.49 14.35 -4.92
C PRO A 105 -18.22 15.17 -4.64
N ALA A 106 -18.25 16.46 -4.99
CA ALA A 106 -17.18 17.39 -4.64
C ALA A 106 -17.31 17.85 -3.18
N ASP A 107 -16.18 18.02 -2.51
CA ASP A 107 -16.09 18.55 -1.13
C ASP A 107 -14.90 19.50 -1.04
N GLU A 108 -15.17 20.75 -0.65
CA GLU A 108 -14.16 21.80 -0.54
C GLU A 108 -13.14 21.52 0.57
N ALA A 109 -13.47 20.69 1.57
CA ALA A 109 -12.53 20.27 2.61
C ALA A 109 -11.47 19.27 2.10
N HIS A 110 -11.69 18.66 0.93
CA HIS A 110 -10.80 17.64 0.38
C HIS A 110 -9.92 18.19 -0.75
N LEU A 111 -10.52 18.64 -1.85
CA LEU A 111 -9.78 19.07 -3.05
C LEU A 111 -10.55 20.17 -3.78
N THR A 112 -9.91 21.32 -3.95
CA THR A 112 -10.41 22.43 -4.77
C THR A 112 -9.49 22.69 -5.96
N VAL A 113 -10.06 23.22 -7.04
CA VAL A 113 -9.29 23.65 -8.21
C VAL A 113 -9.68 25.08 -8.53
N HIS A 114 -8.67 25.95 -8.68
CA HIS A 114 -8.86 27.36 -8.99
C HIS A 114 -8.28 27.67 -10.37
N ARG A 115 -9.03 28.39 -11.20
CA ARG A 115 -8.50 28.92 -12.45
C ARG A 115 -7.68 30.16 -12.15
N VAL A 116 -6.46 30.20 -12.64
CA VAL A 116 -5.62 31.40 -12.60
C VAL A 116 -5.79 32.11 -13.94
N THR A 117 -6.37 33.31 -13.92
CA THR A 117 -6.37 34.21 -15.07
C THR A 117 -5.00 34.86 -15.17
N ALA A 118 -4.36 34.75 -16.34
CA ALA A 118 -3.14 35.48 -16.68
C ALA A 118 -3.43 36.98 -16.89
#